data_AF-A0A7G6E828-F1
#
_entry.id   AF-A0A7G6E828-F1
#
_cell.length_a   1.000
_cell.length_b   1.000
_cell.length_c   1.000
_cell.angle_alpha   90.00
_cell.angle_beta   90.00
_cell.angle_gamma   90.00
#
_symmetry.space_group_name_H-M   'P 1'
#
loop_
_entity.id
_entity.type
_entity.pdbx_description
1 polymer ?
#
loop_
_entity_poly.entity_id
_entity_poly.type
_entity_poly.pdbx_seq_one_letter_code
_entity_poly.pdbx_strand_id
1 'polypeptide(L)' 'MKFVCLQCNIEEDIPKEVVDYCDMMDDGDISVPPRFSCEVCGGEMRPKEYLGVHGIKYEL' A
#
# COMPACT_ATOMS: atom_id res chain seq x y z
N MET A 1 -8.53 -3.93 0.45
CA MET A 1 -8.36 -2.53 0.01
C MET A 1 -7.56 -2.54 -1.28
N LYS A 2 -7.82 -1.58 -2.18
CA LYS A 2 -7.28 -1.62 -3.55
C LYS A 2 -5.87 -1.02 -3.60
N PHE A 3 -4.96 -1.80 -4.15
CA PHE A 3 -3.63 -1.36 -4.53
C PHE A 3 -3.54 -1.33 -6.04
N VAL A 4 -2.80 -0.36 -6.59
CA VAL A 4 -2.56 -0.26 -8.03
C VAL A 4 -1.07 -0.29 -8.31
N CYS A 5 -0.68 -1.09 -9.29
CA CYS A 5 0.69 -1.15 -9.76
C CYS A 5 1.01 0.07 -10.62
N LEU A 6 2.09 0.77 -10.30
CA LEU A 6 2.51 1.99 -11.02
C LEU A 6 3.13 1.70 -12.39
N GLN A 7 3.34 0.42 -12.74
CA GLN A 7 3.96 0.01 -14.00
C GLN A 7 2.94 -0.56 -15.00
N CYS A 8 2.09 -1.50 -14.56
CA CYS A 8 1.14 -2.17 -15.46
C CYS A 8 -0.34 -1.84 -15.17
N ASN A 9 -0.62 -0.94 -14.20
CA ASN A 9 -1.95 -0.46 -13.83
C ASN A 9 -2.95 -1.56 -13.39
N ILE A 10 -2.47 -2.77 -13.06
CA ILE A 10 -3.34 -3.78 -12.47
C ILE A 10 -3.69 -3.40 -11.04
N GLU A 11 -4.89 -3.77 -10.63
CA GLU A 11 -5.37 -3.60 -9.28
C GLU A 11 -5.42 -4.92 -8.55
N GLU A 12 -4.93 -4.92 -7.31
CA GLU A 12 -4.95 -6.07 -6.42
C GLU A 12 -5.68 -5.70 -5.13
N ASP A 13 -6.43 -6.66 -4.57
CA ASP A 13 -7.07 -6.50 -3.28
C ASP A 13 -6.16 -7.05 -2.19
N ILE A 14 -5.59 -6.15 -1.40
CA ILE A 14 -4.77 -6.52 -0.25
C ILE A 14 -5.63 -6.37 1.02
N PRO A 15 -5.72 -7.39 1.89
CA PRO A 15 -6.50 -7.31 3.12
C PRO A 15 -6.03 -6.14 4.00
N LYS A 16 -6.97 -5.36 4.54
CA LYS A 16 -6.63 -4.18 5.36
C LYS A 16 -5.80 -4.56 6.59
N GLU A 17 -6.09 -5.70 7.21
CA GLU A 17 -5.35 -6.22 8.35
C GLU A 17 -3.86 -6.47 8.05
N VAL A 18 -3.54 -6.93 6.83
CA VAL A 18 -2.15 -7.11 6.39
C VAL A 18 -1.48 -5.74 6.21
N VAL A 19 -2.18 -4.78 5.60
CA VAL A 19 -1.67 -3.42 5.38
C VAL A 19 -1.42 -2.71 6.70
N ASP A 20 -2.37 -2.76 7.64
CA ASP A 20 -2.25 -2.16 8.97
C ASP A 20 -1.12 -2.80 9.79
N TYR A 21 -0.97 -4.13 9.68
CA TYR A 21 0.12 -4.84 10.34
C TYR A 21 1.48 -4.41 9.78
N CYS A 22 1.61 -4.30 8.46
CA CYS A 22 2.82 -3.80 7.81
C CYS A 22 3.10 -2.33 8.19
N ASP A 23 2.09 -1.45 8.20
CA ASP A 23 2.21 -0.04 8.60
C ASP A 23 2.64 0.12 10.06
N MET A 24 2.11 -0.72 10.95
CA MET A 24 2.46 -0.70 12.38
C MET A 24 3.90 -1.17 12.66
N MET A 25 4.41 -2.08 11.84
CA MET A 25 5.74 -2.70 12.03
C MET A 25 6.84 -2.00 11.22
N ASP A 26 6.48 -1.08 10.31
CA ASP A 26 7.44 -0.31 9.52
C ASP A 26 7.90 0.92 10.32
N ASP A 27 9.12 0.84 10.87
CA ASP A 27 9.80 1.98 11.52
C ASP A 27 10.38 2.99 10.49
N GLY A 28 9.92 2.92 9.24
CA GLY A 28 10.32 3.78 8.13
C GLY A 28 9.72 5.18 8.16
N ASP A 29 9.68 5.82 6.99
CA ASP A 29 9.11 7.15 6.83
C ASP A 29 7.58 7.07 6.78
N ILE A 30 6.92 7.53 7.85
CA ILE A 30 5.46 7.56 7.96
C ILE A 30 4.77 8.42 6.89
N SER A 31 5.48 9.25 6.11
CA SER A 31 4.90 9.96 4.98
C SER A 31 4.73 9.08 3.73
N VAL A 32 5.32 7.89 3.73
CA VAL A 32 5.22 6.90 2.65
C VAL A 32 4.27 5.78 3.08
N PRO A 33 3.22 5.47 2.31
CA PRO A 33 2.33 4.36 2.65
C PRO A 33 3.03 3.01 2.48
N PRO A 34 2.48 1.93 3.07
CA PRO A 34 2.90 0.56 2.77
C PRO A 34 2.90 0.29 1.26
N ARG A 35 3.91 -0.45 0.79
CA ARG A 35 4.11 -0.80 -0.62
C ARG A 35 4.20 -2.32 -0.78
N PHE A 36 3.66 -2.82 -1.89
CA PHE A 36 3.71 -4.23 -2.25
C PHE A 36 4.29 -4.41 -3.64
N SER A 37 4.73 -5.64 -3.93
CA SER A 37 5.18 -6.02 -5.28
C SER A 37 4.01 -6.59 -6.05
N CYS A 38 3.77 -6.07 -7.25
CA CYS A 38 2.75 -6.56 -8.18
C CYS A 38 3.01 -8.03 -8.52
N GLU A 39 1.99 -8.88 -8.41
CA GLU A 39 2.12 -10.31 -8.71
C GLU A 39 2.36 -10.58 -10.20
N VAL A 40 1.97 -9.65 -11.07
CA VAL A 40 2.09 -9.80 -12.54
C VAL A 40 3.46 -9.37 -13.06
N CYS A 41 3.99 -8.23 -12.60
CA CYS A 41 5.19 -7.63 -13.17
C CYS A 41 6.31 -7.33 -12.17
N GLY A 42 6.08 -7.53 -10.87
CA GLY A 42 7.04 -7.21 -9.81
C GLY A 42 7.19 -5.71 -9.52
N GLY A 43 6.41 -4.85 -10.18
CA GLY A 43 6.43 -3.41 -9.98
C GLY A 43 5.88 -2.95 -8.63
N GLU A 44 6.27 -1.75 -8.20
CA GLU A 44 5.75 -1.14 -6.97
C GLU A 44 4.23 -0.92 -7.07
N MET A 45 3.51 -1.36 -6.03
CA MET A 45 2.10 -1.09 -5.83
C MET A 45 1.88 -0.15 -4.67
N ARG A 46 0.94 0.78 -4.83
CA ARG A 46 0.50 1.74 -3.81
C ARG A 46 -0.99 1.63 -3.55
N PRO A 47 -1.47 1.91 -2.33
CA PRO A 47 -2.90 1.94 -2.05
C PRO A 47 -3.54 3.10 -2.82
N LYS A 48 -4.74 2.89 -3.38
CA LYS A 48 -5.52 3.98 -3.98
C LYS A 48 -5.96 4.99 -2.93
N GLU A 49 -6.43 4.48 -1.80
CA GLU A 49 -6.82 5.26 -0.63
C GLU A 49 -6.49 4.46 0.62
N TYR A 50 -5.91 5.11 1.62
CA TYR A 50 -5.59 4.49 2.89
C TYR A 50 -5.53 5.51 4.02
N LEU A 51 -6.10 5.18 5.17
CA LEU A 51 -5.86 5.90 6.42
C LEU A 51 -4.93 5.03 7.28
N GLY A 52 -3.67 5.44 7.39
CA GLY A 52 -2.64 4.72 8.14
C GLY A 52 -2.92 4.69 9.63
N VAL A 53 -2.19 3.81 10.33
CA VAL A 53 -2.31 3.62 11.79
C VAL A 53 -1.90 4.88 12.56
N HIS A 54 -1.11 5.75 11.93
CA HIS A 54 -0.72 7.07 12.46
C HIS A 54 -1.70 8.20 12.14
N GLY A 55 -2.85 7.90 11.51
CA GLY A 55 -3.88 8.89 11.17
C GLY A 55 -3.57 9.72 9.92
N ILE A 56 -2.55 9.33 9.14
CA ILE A 56 -2.20 9.98 7.87
C ILE A 56 -3.05 9.37 6.75
N LYS A 57 -3.66 10.23 5.93
CA LYS A 57 -4.39 9.80 4.73
C LYS A 57 -3.42 9.78 3.54
N TYR A 58 -3.36 8.65 2.85
CA TYR A 58 -2.63 8.45 1.61
C TYR A 58 -3.63 8.27 0.48
N GLU A 59 -3.35 8.90 -0.65
CA GLU A 59 -4.15 8.85 -1.86
C GLU A 59 -3.20 8.92 -3.06
N LEU A 60 -3.46 8.09 -4.08
CA LEU A 60 -2.64 8.03 -5.27
C LEU A 60 -3.10 9.03 -6.34
#